data_AF-A0AAU7IWC3-F1
#
_entry.id   AF-A0AAU7IWC3-F1
#
_cell.length_a   1.000
_cell.length_b   1.000
_cell.length_c   1.000
_cell.angle_alpha   90.00
_cell.angle_beta   90.00
_cell.angle_gamma   90.00
#
_symmetry.space_group_name_H-M   'P 1'
#
loop_
_entity.id
_entity.type
_entity.pdbx_description
1 polymer ?
#
loop_
_entity_poly.entity_id
_entity_poly.type
_entity_poly.pdbx_seq_one_letter_code
_entity_poly.pdbx_strand_id
1 'polypeptide(L)'
;MKEKIDLKNPLTKKVIGRIQTHFAICLDNTLQIEKSVNAILFPLKHESRPEQIGSGVFVNIKGEYFVFSASHVFDAIGEHELLMSCEGEERVTTFKGDRFSTARGVSGTHNDDPYDSSVFHIQDSISDNIKKLALNYDDLDRTVSDSFDHSYIVSGFYSKNSKLRNSTINCKRESFGSRELLKEDYELLGIDREWHLSLAYEKNLLKNGIFTLSPTPQGFSGGAIFKFNSFDLNKLCIKPKIERPKLSAITIEYKKEKGNIPGTLIGSRITQHLALINKYLPGLLDDC
;
A
#
# COMPACT_ATOMS: atom_id res chain seq x y z
N MET A 1 23.06 -13.26 13.03
CA MET A 1 22.40 -13.97 14.15
C MET A 1 21.58 -12.92 14.89
N LYS A 2 20.24 -12.94 14.83
CA LYS A 2 19.40 -11.91 15.47
C LYS A 2 19.73 -11.88 16.97
N GLU A 3 19.93 -10.69 17.52
CA GLU A 3 20.16 -10.53 18.96
C GLU A 3 18.98 -11.15 19.72
N LYS A 4 19.27 -11.96 20.73
CA LYS A 4 18.22 -12.59 21.55
C LYS A 4 17.61 -11.51 22.44
N ILE A 5 16.48 -10.96 22.00
CA ILE A 5 15.67 -10.06 22.82
C ILE A 5 15.16 -10.82 24.04
N ASP A 6 15.54 -10.39 25.25
CA ASP A 6 15.00 -10.95 26.49
C ASP A 6 13.57 -10.47 26.72
N LEU A 7 12.60 -11.30 26.30
CA LEU A 7 11.17 -11.05 26.48
C LEU A 7 10.72 -11.10 27.94
N LYS A 8 11.55 -11.57 28.87
CA LYS A 8 11.24 -11.57 30.32
C LYS A 8 11.62 -10.25 30.98
N ASN A 9 12.57 -9.50 30.41
CA ASN A 9 13.00 -8.20 30.91
C ASN A 9 11.81 -7.21 30.99
N PRO A 10 11.55 -6.58 32.15
CA PRO A 10 10.44 -5.64 32.33
C PRO A 10 10.49 -4.43 31.37
N LEU A 11 11.68 -3.92 31.06
CA LEU A 11 11.87 -2.81 30.13
C LEU A 11 11.50 -3.24 28.71
N THR A 12 11.96 -4.41 28.26
CA THR A 12 11.59 -4.99 26.96
C THR A 12 10.09 -5.13 26.82
N LYS A 13 9.41 -5.70 27.83
CA LYS A 13 7.94 -5.84 27.82
C LYS A 13 7.24 -4.48 27.73
N LYS A 14 7.73 -3.48 28.47
CA LYS A 14 7.18 -2.12 28.46
C LYS A 14 7.33 -1.45 27.08
N VAL A 15 8.48 -1.64 26.42
CA VAL A 15 8.72 -1.11 25.07
C VAL A 15 7.85 -1.81 24.04
N ILE A 16 7.81 -3.15 24.03
CA ILE A 16 6.96 -3.93 23.11
C ILE A 16 5.48 -3.55 23.26
N GLY A 17 4.99 -3.51 24.50
CA GLY A 17 3.60 -3.14 24.77
C GLY A 17 3.24 -1.75 24.24
N ARG A 18 4.15 -0.79 24.34
CA ARG A 18 3.94 0.56 23.80
C ARG A 18 3.93 0.61 22.28
N ILE A 19 4.84 -0.12 21.62
CA ILE A 19 4.85 -0.24 20.16
C ILE A 19 3.53 -0.86 19.68
N GLN A 20 3.06 -1.91 20.36
CA GLN A 20 1.78 -2.56 20.05
C GLN A 20 0.60 -1.62 20.26
N THR A 21 0.56 -0.87 21.37
CA THR A 21 -0.49 0.14 21.60
C THR A 21 -0.46 1.22 20.55
N HIS A 22 0.71 1.75 20.19
CA HIS A 22 0.86 2.77 19.16
C HIS A 22 0.28 2.31 17.81
N PHE A 23 0.71 1.13 17.33
CA PHE A 23 0.19 0.61 16.07
C PHE A 23 -1.29 0.22 16.12
N ALA A 24 -1.82 -0.22 17.27
CA ALA A 24 -3.25 -0.43 17.43
C ALA A 24 -4.02 0.89 17.23
N ILE A 25 -3.54 1.99 17.82
CA ILE A 25 -4.18 3.30 17.64
C ILE A 25 -4.04 3.76 16.18
N CYS A 26 -2.87 3.59 15.54
CA CYS A 26 -2.71 3.91 14.11
C CYS A 26 -3.66 3.10 13.22
N LEU A 27 -3.82 1.80 13.48
CA LEU A 27 -4.76 0.94 12.76
C LEU A 27 -6.20 1.46 12.91
N ASP A 28 -6.63 1.77 14.13
CA ASP A 28 -7.98 2.31 14.39
C ASP A 28 -8.22 3.63 13.65
N ASN A 29 -7.21 4.50 13.57
CA ASN A 29 -7.29 5.77 12.83
C ASN A 29 -7.19 5.62 11.31
N THR A 30 -6.80 4.43 10.81
CA THR A 30 -6.73 4.15 9.38
C THR A 30 -8.08 3.70 8.82
N LEU A 31 -8.97 3.14 9.67
CA LEU A 31 -10.21 2.44 9.26
C LEU A 31 -11.10 3.20 8.26
N GLN A 32 -11.13 4.53 8.29
CA GLN A 32 -11.92 5.30 7.33
C GLN A 32 -11.23 5.45 5.98
N ILE A 33 -9.92 5.65 5.97
CA ILE A 33 -9.18 5.90 4.73
C ILE A 33 -8.76 4.60 4.02
N GLU A 34 -8.62 3.48 4.72
CA GLU A 34 -8.35 2.18 4.07
C GLU A 34 -9.52 1.69 3.20
N LYS A 35 -10.72 2.28 3.33
CA LYS A 35 -11.86 2.03 2.44
C LYS A 35 -11.58 2.42 0.99
N SER A 36 -10.63 3.33 0.77
CA SER A 36 -10.11 3.67 -0.56
C SER A 36 -9.36 2.51 -1.22
N VAL A 37 -8.85 1.57 -0.43
CA VAL A 37 -8.08 0.41 -0.89
C VAL A 37 -9.04 -0.73 -1.23
N ASN A 38 -9.02 -1.14 -2.50
CA ASN A 38 -9.95 -2.12 -3.06
C ASN A 38 -9.19 -3.17 -3.87
N ALA A 39 -9.79 -4.34 -4.03
CA ALA A 39 -9.17 -5.45 -4.75
C ALA A 39 -9.27 -5.24 -6.26
N ILE A 40 -8.15 -5.39 -6.97
CA ILE A 40 -8.12 -5.45 -8.44
C ILE A 40 -8.25 -6.91 -8.85
N LEU A 41 -9.15 -7.14 -9.81
CA LEU A 41 -9.56 -8.46 -10.24
C LEU A 41 -9.27 -8.65 -11.72
N PHE A 42 -8.94 -9.87 -12.13
CA PHE A 42 -8.79 -10.22 -13.54
C PHE A 42 -9.02 -11.73 -13.76
N PRO A 43 -9.74 -12.14 -14.82
CA PRO A 43 -9.96 -13.55 -15.13
C PRO A 43 -8.72 -14.20 -15.74
N LEU A 44 -7.77 -14.62 -14.91
CA LEU A 44 -6.51 -15.25 -15.38
C LEU A 44 -6.70 -16.64 -16.01
N LYS A 45 -7.57 -17.47 -15.42
CA LYS A 45 -7.75 -18.89 -15.82
C LYS A 45 -9.10 -19.20 -16.46
N HIS A 46 -10.13 -18.47 -16.03
CA HIS A 46 -11.50 -18.68 -16.49
C HIS A 46 -12.19 -17.33 -16.63
N GLU A 47 -12.68 -17.02 -17.83
CA GLU A 47 -13.36 -15.76 -18.14
C GLU A 47 -14.53 -15.45 -17.19
N SER A 48 -15.23 -16.49 -16.72
CA SER A 48 -16.36 -16.35 -15.80
C SER A 48 -15.98 -16.25 -14.31
N ARG A 49 -14.68 -16.32 -13.98
CA ARG A 49 -14.18 -16.32 -12.60
C ARG A 49 -12.98 -15.39 -12.46
N PRO A 50 -13.22 -14.08 -12.31
CA PRO A 50 -12.14 -13.15 -11.98
C PRO A 50 -11.45 -13.54 -10.67
N GLU A 51 -10.12 -13.53 -10.69
CA GLU A 51 -9.25 -13.77 -9.54
C GLU A 51 -8.66 -12.44 -9.07
N GLN A 52 -8.37 -12.30 -7.77
CA GLN A 52 -7.66 -11.13 -7.28
C GLN A 52 -6.20 -11.19 -7.69
N ILE A 53 -5.76 -10.19 -8.46
CA ILE A 53 -4.40 -10.07 -8.97
C ILE A 53 -3.56 -9.04 -8.21
N GLY A 54 -4.22 -8.09 -7.54
CA GLY A 54 -3.57 -7.03 -6.78
C GLY A 54 -4.56 -6.21 -5.98
N SER A 55 -4.12 -5.03 -5.55
CA SER A 55 -4.90 -4.02 -4.86
C SER A 55 -4.82 -2.70 -5.64
N GLY A 56 -5.72 -1.77 -5.37
CA GLY A 56 -5.69 -0.43 -5.93
C GLY A 56 -6.30 0.57 -4.98
N VAL A 57 -5.89 1.83 -5.08
CA VAL A 57 -6.33 2.92 -4.20
C VAL A 57 -7.09 3.95 -5.00
N PHE A 58 -8.35 4.20 -4.67
CA PHE A 58 -9.14 5.28 -5.29
C PHE A 58 -8.66 6.64 -4.83
N VAL A 59 -8.42 7.55 -5.79
CA VAL A 59 -7.99 8.92 -5.56
C VAL A 59 -8.83 9.88 -6.40
N ASN A 60 -9.30 10.96 -5.80
CA ASN A 60 -9.95 12.09 -6.45
C ASN A 60 -8.97 13.27 -6.51
N ILE A 61 -8.80 13.83 -7.70
CA ILE A 61 -8.10 15.09 -7.90
C ILE A 61 -8.97 15.98 -8.77
N LYS A 62 -9.45 17.10 -8.20
CA LYS A 62 -10.32 18.07 -8.89
C LYS A 62 -11.54 17.46 -9.58
N GLY A 63 -12.12 16.41 -9.00
CA GLY A 63 -13.30 15.74 -9.57
C GLY A 63 -12.98 14.66 -10.60
N GLU A 64 -11.72 14.51 -11.00
CA GLU A 64 -11.24 13.37 -11.78
C GLU A 64 -10.90 12.21 -10.84
N TYR A 65 -11.21 10.99 -11.25
CA TYR A 65 -11.02 9.79 -10.41
C TYR A 65 -9.97 8.86 -11.00
N PHE A 66 -9.10 8.40 -10.11
CA PHE A 66 -7.98 7.55 -10.45
C PHE A 66 -7.95 6.33 -9.54
N VAL A 67 -7.35 5.24 -10.04
CA VAL A 67 -6.91 4.10 -9.22
C VAL A 67 -5.40 4.04 -9.30
N PHE A 68 -4.74 4.20 -8.15
CA PHE A 68 -3.30 4.06 -8.05
C PHE A 68 -2.96 2.59 -7.75
N SER A 69 -2.00 2.03 -8.46
CA SER A 69 -1.54 0.65 -8.27
C SER A 69 -0.12 0.46 -8.80
N ALA A 70 0.43 -0.74 -8.64
CA ALA A 70 1.71 -1.11 -9.23
C ALA A 70 1.54 -1.39 -10.73
N SER A 71 2.52 -1.02 -11.56
CA SER A 71 2.45 -1.21 -13.01
C SER A 71 2.32 -2.68 -13.41
N HIS A 72 3.02 -3.59 -12.72
CA HIS A 72 2.92 -5.03 -12.99
C HIS A 72 1.53 -5.61 -12.70
N VAL A 73 0.74 -4.99 -11.82
CA VAL A 73 -0.66 -5.39 -11.59
C VAL A 73 -1.49 -5.11 -12.84
N PHE A 74 -1.29 -3.95 -13.47
CA PHE A 74 -1.99 -3.62 -14.71
C PHE A 74 -1.45 -4.37 -15.93
N ASP A 75 -0.21 -4.84 -15.94
CA ASP A 75 0.28 -5.70 -17.02
C ASP A 75 -0.55 -6.99 -17.16
N ALA A 76 -1.05 -7.53 -16.05
CA ALA A 76 -1.95 -8.67 -16.08
C ALA A 76 -3.32 -8.34 -16.72
N ILE A 77 -3.75 -7.07 -16.66
CA ILE A 77 -5.01 -6.59 -17.24
C ILE A 77 -4.87 -6.27 -18.73
N GLY A 78 -3.72 -5.76 -19.17
CA GLY A 78 -3.50 -5.41 -20.57
C GLY A 78 -4.38 -4.23 -21.02
N GLU A 79 -5.13 -4.42 -22.11
CA GLU A 79 -6.04 -3.41 -22.70
C GLU A 79 -7.50 -3.57 -22.23
N HIS A 80 -7.76 -4.48 -21.28
CA HIS A 80 -9.10 -4.73 -20.78
C HIS A 80 -9.53 -3.66 -19.77
N GLU A 81 -10.86 -3.55 -19.60
CA GLU A 81 -11.46 -2.69 -18.57
C GLU A 81 -11.03 -3.11 -17.17
N LEU A 82 -10.94 -2.13 -16.27
CA LEU A 82 -10.53 -2.37 -14.89
C LEU A 82 -11.68 -2.99 -14.09
N LEU A 83 -11.48 -4.19 -13.55
CA LEU A 83 -12.43 -4.86 -12.67
C LEU A 83 -12.00 -4.72 -11.21
N MET A 84 -12.90 -4.24 -10.35
CA MET A 84 -12.62 -4.09 -8.92
C MET A 84 -13.75 -4.62 -8.04
N SER A 85 -13.38 -5.15 -6.87
CA SER A 85 -14.32 -5.37 -5.77
C SER A 85 -14.29 -4.14 -4.87
N CYS A 86 -15.34 -3.34 -4.93
CA CYS A 86 -15.47 -2.08 -4.20
C CYS A 86 -16.26 -2.29 -2.90
N GLU A 87 -15.75 -1.77 -1.78
CA GLU A 87 -16.48 -1.81 -0.50
C GLU A 87 -17.85 -1.12 -0.63
N GLY A 88 -18.92 -1.80 -0.22
CA GLY A 88 -20.29 -1.29 -0.32
C GLY A 88 -20.99 -1.58 -1.66
N GLU A 89 -20.30 -2.12 -2.66
CA GLU A 89 -20.91 -2.63 -3.89
C GLU A 89 -21.15 -4.14 -3.79
N GLU A 90 -22.35 -4.62 -4.19
CA GLU A 90 -22.68 -6.05 -4.13
C GLU A 90 -22.01 -6.88 -5.24
N ARG A 91 -21.61 -6.21 -6.33
CA ARG A 91 -21.05 -6.82 -7.53
C ARG A 91 -19.70 -6.19 -7.85
N VAL A 92 -18.91 -6.92 -8.61
CA VAL A 92 -17.69 -6.39 -9.24
C VAL A 92 -18.07 -5.19 -10.10
N THR A 93 -17.34 -4.09 -9.91
CA THR A 93 -17.49 -2.88 -10.73
C THR A 93 -16.47 -2.91 -11.84
N THR A 94 -16.89 -2.47 -13.02
CA THR A 94 -16.05 -2.32 -14.20
C THR A 94 -15.86 -0.85 -14.51
N PHE A 95 -14.63 -0.45 -14.84
CA PHE A 95 -14.29 0.92 -15.21
C PHE A 95 -13.57 0.96 -16.56
N LYS A 96 -14.05 1.83 -17.45
CA LYS A 96 -13.30 2.26 -18.63
C LYS A 96 -12.44 3.45 -18.28
N GLY A 97 -11.31 3.53 -18.96
CA GLY A 97 -10.33 4.56 -18.67
C GLY A 97 -9.02 4.37 -19.38
N ASP A 98 -8.13 5.28 -19.08
CA ASP A 98 -6.77 5.30 -19.62
C ASP A 98 -5.77 4.92 -18.54
N ARG A 99 -4.78 4.13 -18.93
CA ARG A 99 -3.68 3.75 -18.02
C ARG A 99 -2.46 4.61 -18.30
N PHE A 100 -1.96 5.27 -17.26
CA PHE A 100 -0.68 5.95 -17.27
C PHE A 100 0.29 5.12 -16.41
N SER A 101 1.40 4.68 -17.00
CA SER A 101 2.40 3.86 -16.30
C SER A 101 3.79 4.41 -16.56
N THR A 102 4.71 4.10 -15.65
CA THR A 102 6.15 4.19 -15.88
C THR A 102 6.57 3.30 -17.05
N ALA A 103 7.79 3.50 -17.57
CA ALA A 103 8.23 2.77 -18.75
C ALA A 103 8.56 1.32 -18.40
N ARG A 104 8.19 0.39 -19.28
CA ARG A 104 8.65 -1.00 -19.23
C ARG A 104 10.16 -1.06 -19.39
N GLY A 105 10.80 -1.97 -18.66
CA GLY A 105 12.23 -2.19 -18.78
C GLY A 105 12.59 -3.02 -20.02
N VAL A 106 13.82 -3.54 -20.03
CA VAL A 106 14.36 -4.39 -21.11
C VAL A 106 13.58 -5.69 -21.28
N SER A 107 12.87 -6.15 -20.24
CA SER A 107 12.02 -7.33 -20.29
C SER A 107 10.76 -7.15 -21.16
N GLY A 108 10.41 -5.91 -21.51
CA GLY A 108 9.14 -5.60 -22.17
C GLY A 108 7.91 -5.72 -21.25
N THR A 109 8.13 -5.93 -19.95
CA THR A 109 7.12 -5.89 -18.88
C THR A 109 7.57 -4.87 -17.81
N HIS A 110 6.75 -4.63 -16.79
CA HIS A 110 7.16 -3.80 -15.65
C HIS A 110 7.89 -4.59 -14.55
N ASN A 111 8.21 -5.87 -14.77
CA ASN A 111 8.96 -6.66 -13.76
C ASN A 111 10.37 -6.13 -13.49
N ASP A 112 10.95 -5.40 -14.43
CA ASP A 112 12.25 -4.75 -14.34
C ASP A 112 12.15 -3.22 -14.41
N ASP A 113 10.94 -2.67 -14.26
CA ASP A 113 10.72 -1.25 -14.07
C ASP A 113 11.12 -0.88 -12.64
N PRO A 114 12.14 -0.02 -12.43
CA PRO A 114 12.60 0.33 -11.11
C PRO A 114 11.57 1.14 -10.31
N TYR A 115 10.56 1.72 -10.95
CA TYR A 115 9.55 2.57 -10.31
C TYR A 115 8.22 1.84 -10.10
N ASP A 116 7.84 0.98 -11.04
CA ASP A 116 6.65 0.12 -11.03
C ASP A 116 5.37 0.87 -10.60
N SER A 117 5.18 2.08 -11.14
CA SER A 117 4.11 3.00 -10.75
C SER A 117 3.09 3.19 -11.85
N SER A 118 1.81 3.08 -11.52
CA SER A 118 0.75 3.34 -12.49
C SER A 118 -0.50 3.93 -11.87
N VAL A 119 -1.17 4.76 -12.65
CA VAL A 119 -2.49 5.31 -12.36
C VAL A 119 -3.44 4.93 -13.49
N PHE A 120 -4.65 4.53 -13.14
CA PHE A 120 -5.74 4.31 -14.08
C PHE A 120 -6.73 5.46 -13.94
N HIS A 121 -6.83 6.31 -14.96
CA HIS A 121 -7.78 7.43 -15.03
C HIS A 121 -9.14 6.91 -15.49
N ILE A 122 -10.13 6.96 -14.60
CA ILE A 122 -11.49 6.49 -14.88
C ILE A 122 -12.20 7.57 -15.69
N GLN A 123 -12.63 7.21 -16.90
CA GLN A 123 -13.37 8.09 -17.81
C GLN A 123 -14.91 7.91 -17.67
N ASP A 124 -15.34 6.82 -17.03
CA ASP A 124 -16.74 6.55 -16.78
C ASP A 124 -17.29 7.35 -15.58
N SER A 125 -18.62 7.52 -15.55
CA SER A 125 -19.30 8.01 -14.36
C SER A 125 -19.13 7.03 -13.20
N ILE A 126 -18.70 7.53 -12.05
CA ILE A 126 -18.56 6.70 -10.84
C ILE A 126 -19.75 6.85 -9.88
N SER A 127 -20.06 5.77 -9.15
CA SER A 127 -21.14 5.77 -8.15
C SER A 127 -20.82 6.69 -6.97
N ASP A 128 -21.86 7.22 -6.31
CA ASP A 128 -21.67 8.07 -5.12
C ASP A 128 -21.02 7.33 -3.95
N ASN A 129 -21.10 6.00 -3.94
CA ASN A 129 -20.37 5.19 -2.98
C ASN A 129 -18.86 5.29 -3.25
N ILE A 130 -18.41 5.06 -4.48
CA ILE A 130 -16.99 5.16 -4.87
C ILE A 130 -16.45 6.57 -4.64
N LYS A 131 -17.23 7.62 -4.92
CA LYS A 131 -16.86 9.01 -4.62
C LYS A 131 -16.48 9.21 -3.15
N LYS A 132 -17.18 8.53 -2.23
CA LYS A 132 -16.92 8.61 -0.78
C LYS A 132 -15.73 7.75 -0.35
N LEU A 133 -15.37 6.73 -1.12
CA LEU A 133 -14.21 5.88 -0.84
C LEU A 133 -12.91 6.57 -1.26
N ALA A 134 -12.93 7.40 -2.30
CA ALA A 134 -11.74 8.01 -2.87
C ALA A 134 -11.05 8.97 -1.89
N LEU A 135 -9.72 8.88 -1.83
CA LEU A 135 -8.88 9.84 -1.13
C LEU A 135 -8.82 11.14 -1.92
N ASN A 136 -8.86 12.28 -1.24
CA ASN A 136 -8.67 13.56 -1.92
C ASN A 136 -7.18 13.90 -2.03
N TYR A 137 -6.88 14.91 -2.84
CA TYR A 137 -5.50 15.39 -3.00
C TYR A 137 -4.79 15.76 -1.67
N ASP A 138 -5.51 16.30 -0.68
CA ASP A 138 -4.97 16.63 0.65
C ASP A 138 -4.62 15.40 1.51
N ASP A 139 -5.21 14.25 1.20
CA ASP A 139 -4.91 12.96 1.82
C ASP A 139 -3.60 12.36 1.30
N LEU A 140 -2.96 12.98 0.30
CA LEU A 140 -1.73 12.50 -0.30
C LEU A 140 -0.50 13.12 0.38
N ASP A 141 0.46 12.27 0.74
CA ASP A 141 1.76 12.70 1.24
C ASP A 141 2.69 13.02 0.06
N ARG A 142 2.96 14.31 -0.09
CA ARG A 142 3.80 14.89 -1.14
C ARG A 142 5.24 15.12 -0.68
N THR A 143 5.59 14.69 0.53
CA THR A 143 6.94 14.88 1.07
C THR A 143 7.93 13.92 0.43
N VAL A 144 8.98 14.48 -0.15
CA VAL A 144 10.08 13.72 -0.81
C VAL A 144 11.21 13.44 0.17
N SER A 145 11.42 14.33 1.15
CA SER A 145 12.41 14.16 2.20
C SER A 145 11.74 14.31 3.57
N ASP A 146 11.96 13.33 4.43
CA ASP A 146 11.44 13.33 5.79
C ASP A 146 12.40 12.60 6.74
N SER A 147 12.19 12.71 8.04
CA SER A 147 12.85 11.88 9.04
C SER A 147 12.41 10.41 8.97
N PHE A 148 13.20 9.51 9.55
CA PHE A 148 12.93 8.05 9.61
C PHE A 148 12.08 7.66 10.83
N ASP A 149 11.49 8.62 11.53
CA ASP A 149 10.79 8.44 12.80
C ASP A 149 9.28 8.20 12.65
N HIS A 150 8.77 8.21 11.41
CA HIS A 150 7.37 7.96 11.11
C HIS A 150 6.96 6.50 11.31
N SER A 151 5.65 6.35 11.51
CA SER A 151 5.00 5.04 11.55
C SER A 151 4.12 4.89 10.34
N TYR A 152 4.01 3.66 9.85
CA TYR A 152 3.25 3.39 8.63
C TYR A 152 2.25 2.27 8.87
N ILE A 153 1.07 2.39 8.28
CA ILE A 153 0.10 1.30 8.15
C ILE A 153 0.06 0.90 6.68
N VAL A 154 0.38 -0.36 6.43
CA VAL A 154 0.24 -0.99 5.11
C VAL A 154 -1.14 -1.60 5.04
N SER A 155 -1.86 -1.40 3.93
CA SER A 155 -3.18 -1.97 3.69
C SER A 155 -3.30 -2.54 2.27
N GLY A 156 -3.84 -3.75 2.14
CA GLY A 156 -4.00 -4.43 0.85
C GLY A 156 -4.81 -5.72 0.97
N PHE A 157 -4.86 -6.49 -0.12
CA PHE A 157 -5.62 -7.73 -0.19
C PHE A 157 -4.72 -8.94 -0.43
N TYR A 158 -4.91 -10.02 0.33
CA TYR A 158 -4.22 -11.29 0.08
C TYR A 158 -4.93 -12.09 -1.02
N SER A 159 -4.21 -12.44 -2.10
CA SER A 159 -4.76 -13.24 -3.20
C SER A 159 -5.32 -14.58 -2.73
N LYS A 160 -4.70 -15.20 -1.72
CA LYS A 160 -5.12 -16.49 -1.14
C LYS A 160 -6.44 -16.44 -0.39
N ASN A 161 -6.92 -15.26 0.00
CA ASN A 161 -8.17 -15.09 0.75
C ASN A 161 -9.35 -14.73 -0.16
N SER A 162 -9.13 -14.60 -1.46
CA SER A 162 -10.16 -14.24 -2.43
C SER A 162 -10.88 -15.49 -2.93
N LYS A 163 -12.16 -15.64 -2.59
CA LYS A 163 -13.03 -16.74 -3.06
C LYS A 163 -14.26 -16.17 -3.74
N LEU A 164 -14.50 -16.57 -4.99
CA LEU A 164 -15.77 -16.36 -5.67
C LEU A 164 -16.80 -17.37 -5.14
N ARG A 165 -17.87 -16.90 -4.50
CA ARG A 165 -19.00 -17.72 -4.08
C ARG A 165 -20.30 -17.04 -4.50
N ASN A 166 -21.13 -17.73 -5.26
CA ASN A 166 -22.46 -17.25 -5.71
C ASN A 166 -22.41 -15.88 -6.40
N SER A 167 -21.45 -15.66 -7.30
CA SER A 167 -21.23 -14.38 -8.01
C SER A 167 -20.81 -13.20 -7.13
N THR A 168 -20.49 -13.44 -5.85
CA THR A 168 -19.90 -12.48 -4.93
C THR A 168 -18.45 -12.87 -4.67
N ILE A 169 -17.52 -11.93 -4.83
CA ILE A 169 -16.12 -12.15 -4.51
C ILE A 169 -15.91 -11.71 -3.07
N ASN A 170 -15.52 -12.64 -2.22
CA ASN A 170 -15.11 -12.29 -0.86
C ASN A 170 -13.60 -12.02 -0.86
N CYS A 171 -13.24 -10.74 -0.98
CA CYS A 171 -11.88 -10.23 -0.80
C CYS A 171 -11.77 -9.63 0.60
N LYS A 172 -10.83 -10.10 1.42
CA LYS A 172 -10.59 -9.52 2.74
C LYS A 172 -9.38 -8.58 2.70
N ARG A 173 -9.63 -7.29 2.96
CA ARG A 173 -8.57 -6.30 3.21
C ARG A 173 -7.90 -6.63 4.54
N GLU A 174 -6.57 -6.55 4.56
CA GLU A 174 -5.79 -6.67 5.78
C GLU A 174 -4.80 -5.52 5.88
N SER A 175 -4.61 -5.05 7.10
CA SER A 175 -3.76 -3.91 7.41
C SER A 175 -2.80 -4.26 8.55
N PHE A 176 -1.55 -3.79 8.49
CA PHE A 176 -0.57 -3.98 9.56
C PHE A 176 0.37 -2.78 9.68
N GLY A 177 0.87 -2.58 10.90
CA GLY A 177 1.84 -1.52 11.19
C GLY A 177 3.27 -1.91 10.87
N SER A 178 4.04 -0.95 10.36
CA SER A 178 5.48 -1.09 10.13
C SER A 178 6.21 0.26 10.29
N ARG A 179 7.54 0.22 10.22
CA ARG A 179 8.42 1.38 10.23
C ARG A 179 9.31 1.37 9.00
N GLU A 180 9.71 2.57 8.60
CA GLU A 180 10.70 2.75 7.53
C GLU A 180 12.05 2.17 7.96
N LEU A 181 12.72 1.51 7.02
CA LEU A 181 14.10 1.04 7.19
C LEU A 181 15.09 2.20 7.21
N LEU A 182 16.29 1.98 7.75
CA LEU A 182 17.29 3.04 7.88
C LEU A 182 17.99 3.30 6.55
N LYS A 183 18.74 4.40 6.47
CA LYS A 183 19.44 4.81 5.24
C LYS A 183 20.34 3.70 4.70
N GLU A 184 21.04 3.00 5.59
CA GLU A 184 21.97 1.93 5.24
C GLU A 184 21.25 0.76 4.55
N ASP A 185 19.99 0.51 4.90
CA ASP A 185 19.19 -0.55 4.29
C ASP A 185 18.80 -0.20 2.84
N TYR A 186 18.55 1.08 2.53
CA TYR A 186 18.28 1.52 1.14
C TYR A 186 19.50 1.27 0.24
N GLU A 187 20.70 1.57 0.74
CA GLU A 187 21.97 1.31 0.04
C GLU A 187 22.17 -0.20 -0.21
N LEU A 188 21.88 -1.03 0.79
CA LEU A 188 21.93 -2.50 0.66
C LEU A 188 20.90 -3.05 -0.33
N LEU A 189 19.72 -2.43 -0.40
CA LEU A 189 18.64 -2.84 -1.29
C LEU A 189 18.84 -2.31 -2.73
N GLY A 190 19.75 -1.37 -2.94
CA GLY A 190 20.01 -0.74 -4.23
C GLY A 190 18.83 0.10 -4.73
N ILE A 191 18.07 0.71 -3.80
CA ILE A 191 16.89 1.53 -4.13
C ILE A 191 17.07 2.96 -3.61
N ASP A 192 16.51 3.92 -4.33
CA ASP A 192 16.55 5.32 -3.94
C ASP A 192 15.35 5.67 -3.05
N ARG A 193 15.62 6.32 -1.92
CA ARG A 193 14.60 6.81 -0.98
C ARG A 193 13.75 7.93 -1.57
N GLU A 194 14.25 8.69 -2.54
CA GLU A 194 13.48 9.72 -3.23
C GLU A 194 12.26 9.13 -3.96
N TRP A 195 12.43 7.92 -4.49
CA TRP A 195 11.41 7.23 -5.28
C TRP A 195 10.66 6.17 -4.46
N HIS A 196 11.34 5.56 -3.49
CA HIS A 196 10.81 4.42 -2.75
C HIS A 196 10.60 4.72 -1.27
N LEU A 197 9.65 3.99 -0.71
CA LEU A 197 9.46 3.83 0.72
C LEU A 197 9.68 2.35 1.06
N SER A 198 10.67 2.08 1.90
CA SER A 198 11.09 0.75 2.30
C SER A 198 10.70 0.49 3.75
N LEU A 199 9.83 -0.49 4.00
CA LEU A 199 9.30 -0.81 5.32
C LEU A 199 9.79 -2.17 5.80
N ALA A 200 10.03 -2.28 7.10
CA ALA A 200 10.39 -3.55 7.73
C ALA A 200 9.25 -4.58 7.58
N TYR A 201 9.56 -5.76 7.04
CA TYR A 201 8.62 -6.88 6.94
C TYR A 201 9.32 -8.18 7.31
N GLU A 202 9.33 -8.46 8.61
CA GLU A 202 10.01 -9.64 9.14
C GLU A 202 9.27 -10.94 8.86
N LYS A 203 10.00 -12.06 8.79
CA LYS A 203 9.41 -13.41 8.69
C LYS A 203 8.68 -13.85 9.96
N ASN A 204 9.09 -13.34 11.12
CA ASN A 204 8.54 -13.72 12.42
C ASN A 204 7.91 -12.49 13.10
N LEU A 205 6.67 -12.62 13.54
CA LEU A 205 5.94 -11.62 14.32
C LEU A 205 5.79 -12.10 15.75
N LEU A 206 5.93 -11.20 16.71
CA LEU A 206 5.62 -11.49 18.10
C LEU A 206 4.13 -11.24 18.34
N LYS A 207 3.34 -12.32 18.46
CA LYS A 207 1.90 -12.26 18.76
C LYS A 207 1.64 -12.92 20.10
N ASN A 208 1.07 -12.17 21.05
CA ASN A 208 0.76 -12.65 22.41
C ASN A 208 1.96 -13.30 23.12
N GLY A 209 3.17 -12.76 22.91
CA GLY A 209 4.41 -13.30 23.49
C GLY A 209 4.97 -14.54 22.78
N ILE A 210 4.35 -14.98 21.67
CA ILE A 210 4.77 -16.13 20.87
C ILE A 210 5.21 -15.64 19.50
N PHE A 211 6.36 -16.11 19.01
CA PHE A 211 6.77 -15.86 17.64
C PHE A 211 5.96 -16.71 16.67
N THR A 212 5.30 -16.07 15.72
CA THR A 212 4.50 -16.68 14.65
C THR A 212 5.02 -16.23 13.29
N LEU A 213 4.83 -17.04 12.26
CA LEU A 213 5.23 -16.66 10.90
C LEU A 213 4.33 -15.54 10.35
N SER A 214 4.94 -14.53 9.75
CA SER A 214 4.24 -13.54 8.95
C SER A 214 3.66 -14.19 7.69
N PRO A 215 2.42 -13.85 7.30
CA PRO A 215 1.90 -14.25 6.01
C PRO A 215 2.77 -13.70 4.88
N THR A 216 2.91 -14.40 3.76
CA THR A 216 3.51 -13.81 2.56
C THR A 216 2.51 -12.82 1.96
N PRO A 217 2.86 -11.54 1.72
CA PRO A 217 1.99 -10.47 1.20
C PRO A 217 1.67 -10.65 -0.29
N GLN A 218 1.34 -11.87 -0.73
CA GLN A 218 0.95 -12.14 -2.10
C GLN A 218 -0.42 -11.50 -2.39
N GLY A 219 -0.50 -10.63 -3.40
CA GLY A 219 -1.68 -9.85 -3.75
C GLY A 219 -1.72 -8.43 -3.15
N PHE A 220 -0.79 -8.09 -2.24
CA PHE A 220 -0.71 -6.74 -1.67
C PHE A 220 -0.18 -5.69 -2.65
N SER A 221 0.46 -6.09 -3.74
CA SER A 221 0.90 -5.18 -4.79
C SER A 221 -0.24 -4.27 -5.24
N GLY A 222 0.03 -2.97 -5.32
CA GLY A 222 -0.95 -1.92 -5.52
C GLY A 222 -1.68 -1.43 -4.26
N GLY A 223 -1.37 -2.00 -3.09
CA GLY A 223 -1.96 -1.62 -1.80
C GLY A 223 -1.40 -0.30 -1.25
N ALA A 224 -2.10 0.31 -0.31
CA ALA A 224 -1.72 1.59 0.28
C ALA A 224 -0.66 1.45 1.39
N ILE A 225 0.21 2.45 1.48
CA ILE A 225 1.06 2.70 2.65
C ILE A 225 0.70 4.08 3.21
N PHE A 226 0.03 4.09 4.36
CA PHE A 226 -0.41 5.28 5.06
C PHE A 226 0.61 5.70 6.12
N LYS A 227 1.00 6.96 6.08
CA LYS A 227 1.96 7.57 7.00
C LYS A 227 1.26 8.24 8.17
N PHE A 228 1.84 8.03 9.35
CA PHE A 228 1.50 8.66 10.60
C PHE A 228 2.70 9.43 11.13
N ASN A 229 2.41 10.57 11.76
CA ASN A 229 3.42 11.38 12.43
C ASN A 229 4.22 10.57 13.44
N SER A 230 5.44 11.05 13.69
CA SER A 230 6.44 10.32 14.41
C SER A 230 6.04 9.91 15.82
N PHE A 231 6.46 8.70 16.17
CA PHE A 231 6.26 8.14 17.50
C PHE A 231 7.54 8.32 18.30
N ASP A 232 7.55 9.32 19.18
CA ASP A 232 8.66 9.55 20.09
C ASP A 232 8.58 8.53 21.25
N LEU A 233 9.37 7.46 21.13
CA LEU A 233 9.56 6.43 22.18
C LEU A 233 10.06 7.01 23.51
N ASN A 234 10.55 8.25 23.56
CA ASN A 234 11.00 8.92 24.79
C ASN A 234 9.88 9.75 25.45
N LYS A 235 8.84 10.15 24.72
CA LYS A 235 7.68 10.91 25.25
C LYS A 235 6.59 10.00 25.76
N LEU A 236 6.98 9.23 26.78
CA LEU A 236 6.26 8.10 27.36
C LEU A 236 4.89 8.39 28.02
N CYS A 237 4.47 9.66 28.08
CA CYS A 237 3.32 10.14 28.84
C CYS A 237 2.34 10.99 28.01
N ILE A 238 2.61 11.23 26.73
CA ILE A 238 1.76 12.09 25.89
C ILE A 238 0.92 11.20 24.98
N LYS A 239 -0.41 11.32 25.05
CA LYS A 239 -1.28 10.68 24.05
C LYS A 239 -0.88 11.24 22.67
N PRO A 240 -0.51 10.40 21.69
CA PRO A 240 -0.12 10.89 20.39
C PRO A 240 -1.30 11.68 19.80
N LYS A 241 -1.05 12.93 19.42
CA LYS A 241 -2.00 13.70 18.61
C LYS A 241 -1.92 13.10 17.20
N ILE A 242 -2.80 12.15 16.91
CA ILE A 242 -2.82 11.49 15.62
C ILE A 242 -3.55 12.40 14.64
N GLU A 243 -2.77 13.00 13.77
CA GLU A 243 -3.30 13.68 12.59
C GLU A 243 -3.85 12.64 11.61
N ARG A 244 -4.71 13.11 10.71
CA ARG A 244 -5.28 12.25 9.67
C ARG A 244 -4.13 11.65 8.85
N PRO A 245 -4.04 10.32 8.75
CA PRO A 245 -2.98 9.66 8.01
C PRO A 245 -3.01 10.05 6.52
N LYS A 246 -1.84 10.11 5.91
CA LYS A 246 -1.68 10.44 4.49
C LYS A 246 -1.18 9.25 3.69
N LEU A 247 -1.67 9.05 2.48
CA LEU A 247 -1.16 8.05 1.55
C LEU A 247 0.25 8.47 1.09
N SER A 248 1.27 7.68 1.44
CA SER A 248 2.69 8.01 1.20
C SER A 248 3.34 7.15 0.13
N ALA A 249 2.88 5.92 -0.03
CA ALA A 249 3.33 5.06 -1.12
C ALA A 249 2.28 4.02 -1.51
N ILE A 250 2.48 3.42 -2.68
CA ILE A 250 1.77 2.24 -3.18
C ILE A 250 2.73 1.05 -3.10
N THR A 251 2.31 -0.05 -2.49
CA THR A 251 3.11 -1.27 -2.36
C THR A 251 3.41 -1.87 -3.72
N ILE A 252 4.67 -2.15 -4.04
CA ILE A 252 5.09 -2.72 -5.34
C ILE A 252 5.76 -4.09 -5.18
N GLU A 253 6.53 -4.28 -4.11
CA GLU A 253 7.36 -5.48 -3.98
C GLU A 253 7.49 -5.95 -2.53
N TYR A 254 7.65 -7.26 -2.36
CA TYR A 254 8.11 -7.87 -1.12
C TYR A 254 9.42 -8.63 -1.35
N LYS A 255 10.48 -8.21 -0.67
CA LYS A 255 11.78 -8.90 -0.64
C LYS A 255 11.90 -9.72 0.64
N LYS A 256 12.05 -11.04 0.49
CA LYS A 256 12.30 -11.95 1.62
C LYS A 256 13.67 -11.70 2.22
N GLU A 257 13.78 -11.82 3.54
CA GLU A 257 15.05 -11.78 4.27
C GLU A 257 16.06 -12.79 3.67
N LYS A 258 17.25 -12.30 3.30
CA LYS A 258 18.32 -13.13 2.70
C LYS A 258 19.70 -12.59 3.09
N GLY A 259 20.48 -13.41 3.79
CA GLY A 259 21.80 -13.01 4.26
C GLY A 259 21.70 -11.85 5.24
N ASN A 260 22.32 -10.71 4.91
CA ASN A 260 22.26 -9.48 5.69
C ASN A 260 21.14 -8.52 5.24
N ILE A 261 20.37 -8.89 4.20
CA ILE A 261 19.27 -8.05 3.70
C ILE A 261 18.02 -8.34 4.52
N PRO A 262 17.45 -7.34 5.22
CA PRO A 262 16.24 -7.53 6.01
C PRO A 262 15.03 -7.87 5.12
N GLY A 263 14.08 -8.60 5.68
CA GLY A 263 12.77 -8.77 5.04
C GLY A 263 12.10 -7.40 4.91
N THR A 264 11.66 -7.07 3.69
CA THR A 264 11.31 -5.70 3.33
C THR A 264 10.08 -5.66 2.44
N LEU A 265 9.16 -4.75 2.75
CA LEU A 265 8.10 -4.35 1.84
C LEU A 265 8.46 -3.01 1.20
N ILE A 266 8.44 -2.93 -0.12
CA ILE A 266 8.80 -1.74 -0.89
C ILE A 266 7.54 -1.16 -1.50
N GLY A 267 7.38 0.15 -1.36
CA GLY A 267 6.38 0.91 -2.10
C GLY A 267 7.01 2.02 -2.94
N SER A 268 6.34 2.35 -4.04
CA SER A 268 6.62 3.56 -4.82
C SER A 268 5.90 4.76 -4.20
N ARG A 269 6.62 5.86 -3.99
CA ARG A 269 6.06 7.09 -3.40
C ARG A 269 4.93 7.68 -4.25
N ILE A 270 3.99 8.35 -3.59
CA ILE A 270 2.86 8.99 -4.27
C ILE A 270 3.29 10.08 -5.25
N THR A 271 4.42 10.73 -5.01
CA THR A 271 5.01 11.70 -5.96
C THR A 271 5.25 11.10 -7.35
N GLN A 272 5.59 9.82 -7.44
CA GLN A 272 5.74 9.13 -8.73
C GLN A 272 4.41 9.00 -9.48
N HIS A 273 3.34 8.67 -8.76
CA HIS A 273 2.00 8.52 -9.31
C HIS A 273 1.43 9.88 -9.76
N LEU A 274 1.67 10.93 -8.96
CA LEU A 274 1.33 12.30 -9.32
C LEU A 274 2.14 12.80 -10.53
N ALA A 275 3.40 12.41 -10.66
CA ALA A 275 4.21 12.76 -11.82
C ALA A 275 3.65 12.15 -13.12
N LEU A 276 3.08 10.94 -13.06
CA LEU A 276 2.36 10.35 -14.19
C LEU A 276 1.12 11.16 -14.55
N ILE A 277 0.31 11.56 -13.58
CA ILE A 277 -0.85 12.42 -13.83
C ILE A 277 -0.41 13.72 -14.49
N ASN A 278 0.60 14.40 -13.96
CA ASN A 278 1.10 15.65 -14.54
C ASN A 278 1.64 15.49 -15.96
N LYS A 279 2.25 14.35 -16.27
CA LYS A 279 2.79 14.05 -17.60
C LYS A 279 1.69 13.85 -18.64
N TYR A 280 0.63 13.12 -18.29
CA TYR A 280 -0.42 12.73 -19.25
C TYR A 280 -1.65 13.66 -19.23
N LEU A 281 -1.90 14.34 -18.12
CA LEU A 281 -2.94 15.33 -17.91
C LEU A 281 -2.32 16.64 -17.36
N PRO A 282 -1.51 17.34 -18.17
CA PRO A 282 -0.85 18.56 -17.73
C PRO A 282 -1.87 19.62 -17.30
N GLY A 283 -1.57 20.34 -16.22
CA GLY A 283 -2.45 21.37 -15.66
C GLY A 283 -3.47 20.87 -14.64
N LEU A 284 -3.70 19.56 -14.55
CA LEU A 284 -4.64 19.02 -13.55
C LEU A 284 -4.15 19.29 -12.12
N LEU A 285 -2.83 19.23 -11.89
CA LEU A 285 -2.23 19.43 -10.57
C LEU A 285 -1.87 20.90 -10.27
N ASP A 286 -2.06 21.82 -11.21
CA ASP A 286 -1.77 23.24 -11.00
C ASP A 286 -2.70 23.78 -9.91
N ASP A 287 -2.23 24.62 -8.99
CA ASP A 287 -3.03 25.19 -7.89
C ASP A 287 -3.62 24.18 -6.87
N CYS A 288 -3.07 22.95 -6.80
CA CYS A 288 -3.45 21.93 -5.81
C CYS A 288 -2.62 21.93 -4.51
#